data_AF-A0A8H9ZBI8-F1
#
_entry.id   AF-A0A8H9ZBI8-F1
#
_cell.length_a   1.000
_cell.length_b   1.000
_cell.length_c   1.000
_cell.angle_alpha   90.00
_cell.angle_beta   90.00
_cell.angle_gamma   90.00
#
_symmetry.space_group_name_H-M   'P 1'
#
loop_
_entity.id
_entity.type
_entity.pdbx_description
1 polymer ?
#
loop_
_entity_poly.entity_id
_entity_poly.type
_entity_poly.pdbx_seq_one_letter_code
_entity_poly.pdbx_strand_id
1 'polypeptide(L)'
;MIPSHFERFMQFVLTHTQNGDLQWGIGEGGSFVASHEEITLIISSDYDPDRDINTFWFRLNGSTRSTPFSVSEKEQGYGLMKSIFEEVTANANDVKSDMEKFMAGFSRGA
;
A
#
# COMPACT_ATOMS: atom_id res chain seq x y z
N MET A 1 -13.87 4.56 -6.97
CA MET A 1 -13.17 5.86 -7.02
C MET A 1 -12.75 6.21 -5.61
N ILE A 2 -11.67 6.98 -5.41
CA ILE A 2 -11.27 7.38 -4.04
C ILE A 2 -12.33 8.35 -3.51
N PRO A 3 -12.95 8.09 -2.34
CA PRO A 3 -13.88 9.04 -1.76
C PRO A 3 -13.16 10.35 -1.39
N SER A 4 -13.80 11.50 -1.59
CA SER A 4 -13.18 12.82 -1.41
C SER A 4 -12.55 13.03 -0.01
N HIS A 5 -13.17 12.49 1.03
CA HIS A 5 -12.64 12.54 2.40
C HIS A 5 -11.32 11.79 2.58
N PHE A 6 -11.00 10.85 1.69
CA PHE A 6 -9.77 10.06 1.71
C PHE A 6 -8.65 10.66 0.84
N GLU A 7 -8.91 11.60 -0.06
CA GLU A 7 -7.88 12.08 -1.01
C GLU A 7 -6.60 12.58 -0.32
N ARG A 8 -6.76 13.45 0.68
CA ARG A 8 -5.62 13.95 1.48
C ARG A 8 -4.98 12.85 2.31
N PHE A 9 -5.80 11.91 2.80
CA PHE A 9 -5.31 10.79 3.59
C PHE A 9 -4.48 9.81 2.75
N MET A 10 -4.86 9.56 1.50
CA MET A 10 -4.09 8.71 0.59
C MET A 10 -2.72 9.33 0.27
N GLN A 11 -2.65 10.65 0.12
CA GLN A 11 -1.37 11.35 -0.05
C GLN A 11 -0.49 11.28 1.19
N PHE A 12 -1.09 11.38 2.38
CA PHE A 12 -0.41 11.15 3.65
C PHE A 12 0.16 9.72 3.72
N VAL A 13 -0.66 8.71 3.42
CA VAL A 13 -0.24 7.29 3.41
C VAL A 13 0.94 7.08 2.46
N LEU A 14 0.85 7.61 1.23
CA LEU A 14 1.94 7.49 0.25
C LEU A 14 3.25 8.10 0.77
N THR A 15 3.19 9.36 1.21
CA THR A 15 4.37 10.11 1.65
C THR A 15 5.05 9.43 2.85
N HIS A 16 4.28 9.04 3.86
CA HIS A 16 4.84 8.40 5.04
C HIS A 16 5.31 6.96 4.79
N THR A 17 4.71 6.23 3.84
CA THR A 17 5.20 4.91 3.43
C THR A 17 6.55 5.04 2.72
N GLN A 18 6.69 6.00 1.80
CA GLN A 18 7.93 6.27 1.07
C GLN A 18 9.08 6.72 1.99
N ASN A 19 8.75 7.51 3.02
CA ASN A 19 9.72 7.94 4.02
C ASN A 19 10.09 6.83 5.02
N GLY A 20 9.31 5.75 5.09
CA GLY A 20 9.46 4.71 6.10
C GLY A 20 8.89 5.09 7.48
N ASP A 21 8.12 6.17 7.60
CA ASP A 21 7.45 6.55 8.84
C ASP A 21 6.24 5.64 9.11
N LEU A 22 5.56 5.22 8.04
CA LEU A 22 4.46 4.26 8.10
C LEU A 22 4.98 2.87 7.72
N GLN A 23 5.03 1.99 8.72
CA GLN A 23 5.54 0.62 8.58
C GLN A 23 4.40 -0.34 8.25
N TRP A 24 4.60 -1.14 7.20
CA TRP A 24 3.64 -2.13 6.74
C TRP A 24 4.14 -3.54 7.03
N GLY A 25 3.21 -4.41 7.41
CA GLY A 25 3.41 -5.85 7.52
C GLY A 25 2.61 -6.60 6.47
N ILE A 26 2.98 -7.85 6.24
CA ILE A 26 2.22 -8.78 5.40
C ILE A 26 0.99 -9.25 6.19
N GLY A 27 -0.20 -9.06 5.61
CA GLY A 27 -1.47 -9.55 6.12
C GLY A 27 -1.91 -10.86 5.45
N GLU A 28 -3.13 -11.30 5.76
CA GLU A 28 -3.71 -12.50 5.16
C GLU A 28 -4.16 -12.25 3.71
N GLY A 29 -4.14 -13.30 2.88
CA GLY A 29 -4.71 -13.26 1.53
C GLY A 29 -4.05 -12.26 0.58
N GLY A 30 -2.75 -11.99 0.72
CA GLY A 30 -2.03 -11.01 -0.11
C GLY A 30 -2.36 -9.56 0.24
N SER A 31 -2.91 -9.31 1.44
CA SER A 31 -3.08 -7.96 1.97
C SER A 31 -1.82 -7.46 2.67
N PHE A 32 -1.75 -6.16 2.86
CA PHE A 32 -0.75 -5.48 3.67
C PHE A 32 -1.45 -4.66 4.75
N VAL A 33 -0.84 -4.61 5.92
CA VAL A 33 -1.45 -4.03 7.13
C VAL A 33 -0.48 -3.06 7.79
N ALA A 34 -0.96 -1.87 8.12
CA ALA A 34 -0.26 -0.92 8.99
C ALA A 34 -1.18 -0.58 10.17
N SER A 35 -0.65 -0.54 11.39
CA SER A 35 -1.43 -0.19 12.58
C SER A 35 -0.77 0.97 13.35
N HIS A 36 -1.60 1.89 13.81
CA HIS A 36 -1.20 3.00 14.66
C HIS A 36 -2.32 3.24 15.69
N GLU A 37 -1.99 3.10 16.99
CA GLU A 37 -2.96 3.14 18.09
C GLU A 37 -4.13 2.15 17.86
N GLU A 38 -5.38 2.63 17.92
CA GLU A 38 -6.60 1.83 17.69
C GLU A 38 -7.04 1.83 16.21
N ILE A 39 -6.16 2.23 15.30
CA ILE A 39 -6.45 2.35 13.87
C ILE A 39 -5.58 1.38 13.08
N THR A 40 -6.21 0.63 12.19
CA THR A 40 -5.55 -0.30 11.27
C THR A 40 -5.93 0.03 9.82
N LEU A 41 -4.91 0.16 8.98
CA LEU A 41 -5.02 0.27 7.53
C LEU A 41 -4.79 -1.09 6.91
N ILE A 42 -5.63 -1.45 5.95
CA ILE A 42 -5.48 -2.68 5.16
C ILE A 42 -5.59 -2.31 3.70
N ILE A 43 -4.63 -2.76 2.90
CA ILE A 43 -4.64 -2.61 1.45
C ILE A 43 -4.42 -3.98 0.82
N SER A 44 -5.19 -4.31 -0.21
CA SER A 44 -5.00 -5.51 -1.03
C SER A 44 -5.27 -5.21 -2.50
N SER A 45 -4.83 -6.10 -3.37
CA SER A 45 -5.17 -6.10 -4.79
C SER A 45 -5.87 -7.39 -5.15
N ASP A 46 -6.79 -7.29 -6.11
CA ASP A 46 -7.50 -8.42 -6.68
C ASP A 46 -7.56 -8.28 -8.21
N TYR A 47 -7.50 -9.39 -8.92
CA TYR A 47 -7.63 -9.45 -10.38
C TYR A 47 -8.77 -10.40 -10.73
N ASP A 48 -9.80 -9.86 -11.37
CA ASP A 48 -10.94 -10.63 -11.89
C ASP A 48 -10.62 -11.10 -13.31
N PRO A 49 -10.33 -12.40 -13.54
CA PRO A 49 -9.95 -12.92 -14.85
C PRO A 49 -11.11 -12.98 -15.84
N ASP A 50 -12.36 -13.06 -15.35
CA ASP A 50 -13.54 -13.11 -16.21
C ASP A 50 -13.83 -11.73 -16.82
N ARG A 51 -13.50 -10.68 -16.07
CA ARG A 51 -13.71 -9.29 -16.49
C ARG A 51 -12.46 -8.61 -17.03
N ASP A 52 -11.30 -9.22 -16.82
CA ASP A 52 -9.98 -8.63 -17.06
C ASP A 52 -9.85 -7.26 -16.38
N ILE A 53 -10.10 -7.22 -15.07
CA ILE A 53 -10.11 -5.98 -14.28
C ILE A 53 -9.27 -6.14 -13.03
N ASN A 54 -8.30 -5.24 -12.87
CA ASN A 54 -7.57 -5.06 -11.62
C ASN A 54 -8.32 -4.12 -10.67
N THR A 55 -8.38 -4.50 -9.39
CA THR A 55 -9.02 -3.71 -8.33
C THR A 55 -8.13 -3.63 -7.10
N PHE A 56 -7.92 -2.42 -6.60
CA PHE A 56 -7.34 -2.19 -5.27
C PHE A 56 -8.43 -2.02 -4.23
N TRP A 57 -8.27 -2.69 -3.11
CA TRP A 57 -9.14 -2.60 -1.95
C TRP A 57 -8.41 -1.86 -0.83
N PHE A 58 -9.11 -0.90 -0.24
CA PHE A 58 -8.64 -0.14 0.91
C PHE A 58 -9.64 -0.29 2.06
N ARG A 59 -9.13 -0.44 3.28
CA ARG A 59 -9.96 -0.49 4.48
C ARG A 59 -9.28 0.25 5.63
N LEU A 60 -9.99 1.23 6.18
CA LEU A 60 -9.65 1.90 7.44
C LEU A 60 -10.52 1.31 8.56
N ASN A 61 -9.90 0.57 9.46
CA ASN A 61 -10.54 0.07 10.67
C ASN A 61 -10.17 0.99 11.83
N GLY A 62 -11.16 1.68 12.42
CA GLY A 62 -11.01 2.30 13.72
C GLY A 62 -11.59 1.42 14.83
N SER A 63 -11.58 1.93 16.07
CA SER A 63 -12.01 1.19 17.26
C SER A 63 -13.43 0.63 17.21
N THR A 64 -14.33 1.28 16.47
CA THR A 64 -15.75 0.88 16.41
C THR A 64 -16.31 0.70 15.00
N ARG A 65 -15.57 1.10 13.96
CA ARG A 65 -16.08 1.10 12.58
C ARG A 65 -15.02 0.76 11.56
N SER A 66 -15.45 0.09 10.50
CA SER A 66 -14.65 -0.18 9.30
C SER A 66 -15.20 0.65 8.15
N THR A 67 -14.30 1.34 7.42
CA THR A 67 -14.63 2.14 6.25
C THR A 67 -13.88 1.60 5.03
N PRO A 68 -14.47 0.64 4.30
CA PRO A 68 -13.87 0.10 3.08
C PRO A 68 -14.21 0.94 1.85
N PHE A 69 -13.30 0.96 0.88
CA PHE A 69 -13.61 1.34 -0.51
C PHE A 69 -12.70 0.56 -1.48
N SER A 70 -13.05 0.59 -2.76
CA SER A 70 -12.22 0.02 -3.81
C SER A 70 -12.06 0.97 -4.99
N VAL A 71 -10.98 0.73 -5.74
CA VAL A 71 -10.67 1.46 -6.96
C VAL A 71 -10.25 0.46 -8.03
N SER A 72 -11.04 0.36 -9.08
CA SER A 72 -10.73 -0.45 -10.26
C SER A 72 -9.93 0.35 -11.29
N GLU A 73 -9.26 -0.35 -12.21
CA GLU A 73 -8.43 0.25 -13.28
C GLU A 73 -9.15 1.24 -14.19
N LYS A 74 -10.50 1.20 -14.21
CA LYS A 74 -11.33 2.11 -15.01
C LYS A 74 -11.62 3.44 -14.31
N GLU A 75 -11.16 3.63 -13.07
CA GLU A 75 -11.50 4.77 -12.25
C GLU A 75 -10.33 5.74 -12.08
N GLN A 76 -10.63 7.05 -12.01
CA GLN A 76 -9.63 8.12 -11.97
C GLN A 76 -8.58 7.98 -10.84
N GLY A 77 -8.96 7.39 -9.70
CA GLY A 77 -8.07 7.21 -8.54
C GLY A 77 -7.12 6.01 -8.67
N TYR A 78 -7.20 5.22 -9.73
CA TYR A 78 -6.47 3.96 -9.83
C TYR A 78 -4.96 4.14 -9.82
N GLY A 79 -4.46 5.13 -10.56
CA GLY A 79 -3.02 5.42 -10.61
C GLY A 79 -2.42 5.69 -9.23
N LEU A 80 -3.12 6.50 -8.41
CA LEU A 80 -2.69 6.77 -7.04
C LEU A 80 -2.72 5.51 -6.17
N MET A 81 -3.78 4.71 -6.26
CA MET A 81 -3.88 3.44 -5.50
C MET A 81 -2.79 2.45 -5.89
N LYS A 82 -2.46 2.35 -7.19
CA LYS A 82 -1.36 1.51 -7.69
C LYS A 82 -0.02 1.92 -7.09
N SER A 83 0.30 3.21 -7.14
CA SER A 83 1.54 3.73 -6.55
C SER A 83 1.61 3.45 -5.05
N ILE A 84 0.52 3.66 -4.31
CA ILE A 84 0.45 3.34 -2.89
C ILE A 84 0.69 1.85 -2.66
N PHE A 85 0.02 0.97 -3.41
CA PHE A 85 0.17 -0.48 -3.24
C PHE A 85 1.60 -0.97 -3.52
N GLU A 86 2.25 -0.42 -4.54
CA GLU A 86 3.64 -0.74 -4.88
C GLU A 86 4.62 -0.31 -3.77
N GLU A 87 4.46 0.90 -3.25
CA GLU A 87 5.28 1.40 -2.14
C GLU A 87 5.04 0.62 -0.84
N VAL A 88 3.79 0.26 -0.56
CA VAL A 88 3.44 -0.60 0.57
C VAL A 88 4.07 -1.99 0.42
N THR A 89 4.04 -2.57 -0.78
CA THR A 89 4.67 -3.86 -1.05
C THR A 89 6.18 -3.78 -0.85
N ALA A 90 6.83 -2.73 -1.36
CA ALA A 90 8.26 -2.53 -1.20
C ALA A 90 8.66 -2.29 0.27
N ASN A 91 7.89 -1.49 0.99
CA ASN A 91 8.06 -1.21 2.41
C ASN A 91 7.92 -2.49 3.26
N ALA A 92 6.85 -3.26 3.06
CA ALA A 92 6.57 -4.47 3.82
C ALA A 92 7.58 -5.60 3.60
N ASN A 93 8.25 -5.61 2.45
CA ASN A 93 9.28 -6.60 2.12
C ASN A 93 10.72 -6.08 2.37
N ASP A 94 10.89 -4.94 3.06
CA ASP A 94 12.20 -4.34 3.35
C ASP A 94 13.10 -4.19 2.10
N VAL A 95 12.49 -3.90 0.94
CA VAL A 95 13.20 -3.86 -0.35
C VAL A 95 14.36 -2.86 -0.33
N LYS A 96 14.22 -1.75 0.41
CA LYS A 96 15.27 -0.74 0.55
C LYS A 96 16.56 -1.33 1.14
N SER A 97 16.45 -2.06 2.24
CA SER A 97 17.57 -2.74 2.91
C SER A 97 18.22 -3.77 1.98
N ASP A 98 17.41 -4.54 1.24
CA ASP A 98 17.92 -5.53 0.30
C ASP A 98 18.64 -4.90 -0.90
N MET A 99 18.14 -3.77 -1.41
CA MET A 99 18.83 -2.98 -2.43
C MET A 99 20.17 -2.42 -1.91
N GLU A 100 20.20 -1.89 -0.69
CA GLU A 100 21.43 -1.38 -0.07
C GLU A 100 22.49 -2.49 0.08
N LYS A 101 22.09 -3.69 0.54
CA LYS A 101 22.97 -4.86 0.62
C LYS A 101 23.49 -5.27 -0.76
N PHE A 102 22.62 -5.31 -1.77
CA PHE A 102 22.99 -5.65 -3.14
C PHE A 102 24.04 -4.68 -3.70
N MET A 103 23.82 -3.37 -3.54
CA MET A 103 24.73 -2.33 -4.02
C MET A 103 26.08 -2.34 -3.28
N ALA A 104 26.08 -2.58 -1.96
CA ALA A 104 27.30 -2.67 -1.17
C ALA A 104 28.26 -3.79 -1.66
N GLY A 105 27.73 -4.83 -2.32
CA GLY A 105 28.52 -5.88 -2.96
C GLY A 105 29.43 -5.37 -4.08
N PHE A 106 29.05 -4.28 -4.77
CA PHE A 106 29.84 -3.70 -5.86
C PHE A 106 30.89 -2.70 -5.36
N SER A 107 30.64 -2.04 -4.24
CA SER A 107 31.58 -1.05 -3.66
C SER A 107 32.81 -1.67 -3.00
N ARG A 108 32.84 -3.00 -2.79
CA ARG A 108 33.98 -3.72 -2.19
C ARG A 108 35.00 -4.24 -3.20
N GLY A 109 34.78 -4.02 -4.50
CA GLY A 109 35.65 -4.45 -5.59
C GLY A 109 36.41 -3.34 -6.32
N ALA A 110 36.40 -2.11 -5.78
CA ALA A 110 37.11 -0.95 -6.33
C ALA A 110 38.25 -0.50 -5.41
#